data_AF-A0A5R8QCD1-F1
#
_entry.id   AF-A0A5R8QCD1-F1
#
_cell.length_a   1.000
_cell.length_b   1.000
_cell.length_c   1.000
_cell.angle_alpha   90.00
_cell.angle_beta   90.00
_cell.angle_gamma   90.00
#
_symmetry.space_group_name_H-M   'P 1'
#
loop_
_entity.id
_entity.type
_entity.pdbx_description
1 polymer ?
#
loop_
_entity_poly.entity_id
_entity_poly.type
_entity_poly.pdbx_seq_one_letter_code
_entity_poly.pdbx_strand_id
1 'polypeptide(L)'
;MKNNLRFLRRQKGWTQDKLAKSLGTSNHSISSYEIGKRDIPNDLLVKLADIFDVSVDYLLNRGMELHEVGGEYKTNRDIIFERLMEYPQIYMYLLDSKPEDIRRLAQFLSSVQNKG
;
A
#
# COMPACT_ATOMS: atom_id res chain seq x y z
N MET A 1 12.66 -7.60 1.14
CA MET A 1 11.78 -6.71 1.95
C MET A 1 10.45 -6.41 1.21
N LYS A 2 9.30 -6.24 1.90
CA LYS A 2 8.03 -5.81 1.27
C LYS A 2 8.18 -4.38 0.72
N ASN A 3 7.71 -4.11 -0.49
CA ASN A 3 7.85 -2.81 -1.17
C ASN A 3 6.68 -2.58 -2.16
N ASN A 4 6.54 -1.34 -2.63
CA ASN A 4 5.43 -0.90 -3.48
C ASN A 4 5.76 -0.90 -4.99
N LEU A 5 6.91 -1.46 -5.39
CA LEU A 5 7.40 -1.40 -6.76
C LEU A 5 6.40 -1.98 -7.79
N ARG A 6 5.85 -3.16 -7.48
CA ARG A 6 4.88 -3.84 -8.35
C ARG A 6 3.60 -3.02 -8.53
N PHE A 7 3.13 -2.41 -7.44
CA PHE A 7 1.94 -1.56 -7.45
C PHE A 7 2.18 -0.33 -8.31
N LEU A 8 3.24 0.43 -8.04
CA LEU A 8 3.59 1.65 -8.78
C LEU A 8 3.79 1.38 -10.28
N ARG A 9 4.47 0.28 -10.62
CA ARG A 9 4.63 -0.15 -12.01
C ARG A 9 3.28 -0.43 -12.69
N ARG A 10 2.39 -1.15 -12.01
CA ARG A 10 1.05 -1.48 -12.54
C ARG A 10 0.18 -0.25 -12.67
N GLN A 11 0.25 0.69 -11.74
CA GLN A 11 -0.46 1.97 -11.80
C GLN A 11 -0.05 2.79 -13.04
N LYS A 12 1.22 2.72 -13.45
CA LYS A 12 1.69 3.29 -14.73
C LYS A 12 1.36 2.45 -15.97
N GLY A 13 0.76 1.27 -15.82
CA GLY A 13 0.48 0.34 -16.91
C GLY A 13 1.74 -0.28 -17.55
N TRP A 14 2.85 -0.36 -16.81
CA TRP A 14 4.13 -0.85 -17.35
C TRP A 14 4.31 -2.35 -17.13
N THR A 15 4.97 -3.02 -18.07
CA THR A 15 5.47 -4.40 -17.89
C THR A 15 6.78 -4.42 -17.11
N GLN A 16 7.15 -5.57 -16.53
CA GLN A 16 8.45 -5.72 -15.87
C GLN A 16 9.62 -5.45 -16.85
N ASP A 17 9.49 -5.88 -18.11
CA ASP A 17 10.47 -5.59 -19.17
C ASP A 17 10.62 -4.09 -19.45
N LYS A 18 9.51 -3.35 -19.48
CA LYS A 18 9.54 -1.90 -19.72
C LYS A 18 10.30 -1.18 -18.60
N LEU A 19 10.00 -1.54 -17.35
CA LEU A 19 10.70 -0.99 -16.19
C LEU A 19 12.19 -1.39 -16.18
N ALA A 20 12.49 -2.65 -16.50
CA ALA A 20 13.86 -3.15 -16.58
C ALA A 20 14.69 -2.35 -17.60
N LYS A 21 14.14 -2.12 -18.80
CA LYS A 21 14.76 -1.28 -19.83
C LYS A 21 14.99 0.15 -19.34
N SER A 22 14.02 0.77 -18.67
CA SER A 22 14.17 2.14 -18.15
C SER A 22 15.26 2.29 -17.09
N LEU A 23 15.56 1.22 -16.35
CA LEU A 23 16.55 1.21 -15.29
C LEU A 23 17.90 0.62 -15.72
N GLY A 24 18.03 0.12 -16.95
CA GLY A 24 19.22 -0.58 -17.42
C GLY A 24 19.49 -1.87 -16.66
N THR A 25 18.45 -2.59 -16.24
CA THR A 25 18.55 -3.85 -15.49
C THR A 25 17.80 -4.99 -16.20
N SER A 26 17.82 -6.20 -15.63
CA SER A 26 17.13 -7.36 -16.19
C SER A 26 15.70 -7.50 -15.66
N ASN A 27 14.80 -8.06 -16.47
CA ASN A 27 13.44 -8.41 -16.04
C ASN A 27 13.47 -9.29 -14.77
N HIS A 28 14.38 -10.26 -14.72
CA HIS A 28 14.56 -11.13 -13.55
C HIS A 28 14.90 -10.34 -12.28
N SER A 29 15.68 -9.26 -12.39
CA SER A 29 15.98 -8.39 -11.26
C SER A 29 14.73 -7.64 -10.80
N ILE A 30 13.97 -7.04 -11.71
CA ILE A 30 12.68 -6.40 -11.40
C ILE A 30 11.73 -7.37 -10.70
N SER A 31 11.56 -8.57 -11.24
CA SER A 31 10.71 -9.61 -10.63
C SER A 31 11.18 -9.96 -9.22
N SER A 32 12.50 -10.12 -9.02
CA SER A 32 13.09 -10.41 -7.70
C SER A 32 12.90 -9.26 -6.70
N TYR A 33 12.98 -8.01 -7.16
CA TYR A 33 12.71 -6.83 -6.36
C TYR A 33 11.24 -6.74 -5.96
N GLU A 34 10.32 -6.93 -6.90
CA GLU A 34 8.88 -6.82 -6.68
C GLU A 34 8.33 -7.82 -5.66
N ILE A 35 8.87 -9.03 -5.63
CA ILE A 35 8.48 -10.06 -4.65
C ILE A 35 9.31 -10.00 -3.37
N GLY A 36 10.29 -9.08 -3.29
CA GLY A 36 11.15 -8.91 -2.13
C GLY A 36 12.19 -10.03 -1.93
N LYS A 37 12.44 -10.86 -2.94
CA LYS A 37 13.46 -11.93 -2.94
C LYS A 37 14.88 -11.36 -2.95
N ARG A 38 15.06 -10.19 -3.57
CA ARG A 38 16.30 -9.42 -3.54
C ARG A 38 15.96 -7.99 -3.14
N ASP A 39 16.79 -7.39 -2.30
CA ASP A 39 16.63 -5.98 -1.97
C ASP A 39 17.02 -5.09 -3.16
N ILE A 40 16.37 -3.92 -3.24
CA ILE A 40 16.62 -2.95 -4.29
C ILE A 40 17.89 -2.17 -3.92
N PRO A 41 18.91 -2.13 -4.78
CA PRO A 41 20.09 -1.29 -4.59
C PRO A 41 19.72 0.19 -4.34
N ASN A 42 20.47 0.88 -3.48
CA ASN A 42 20.17 2.27 -3.10
C ASN A 42 20.16 3.23 -4.31
N ASP A 43 21.03 3.03 -5.29
CA ASP A 43 21.07 3.83 -6.51
C ASP A 43 19.81 3.63 -7.38
N LEU A 44 19.24 2.42 -7.37
CA LEU A 44 17.97 2.13 -8.02
C LEU A 44 16.77 2.65 -7.23
N LEU A 45 16.83 2.68 -5.89
CA LEU A 45 15.76 3.23 -5.06
C LEU A 45 15.47 4.69 -5.36
N VAL A 46 16.53 5.51 -5.49
CA VAL A 46 16.39 6.93 -5.83
C VAL A 46 15.78 7.09 -7.23
N LYS A 47 16.30 6.37 -8.23
CA LYS A 47 15.75 6.41 -9.60
C LYS A 47 14.29 5.97 -9.66
N LEU A 48 13.92 4.95 -8.89
CA LEU A 48 12.55 4.45 -8.81
C LEU A 48 11.62 5.47 -8.16
N ALA A 49 12.06 6.11 -7.06
CA ALA A 49 11.34 7.20 -6.42
C ALA A 49 11.07 8.33 -7.42
N ASP A 50 12.08 8.74 -8.20
CA ASP A 50 11.94 9.77 -9.23
C ASP A 50 11.02 9.33 -10.38
N ILE A 51 11.16 8.08 -10.88
CA ILE A 51 10.33 7.54 -11.98
C ILE A 51 8.85 7.54 -11.60
N PHE A 52 8.54 7.24 -10.34
CA PHE A 52 7.16 7.11 -9.87
C PHE A 52 6.64 8.36 -9.15
N ASP A 53 7.47 9.39 -8.98
CA ASP A 53 7.14 10.63 -8.28
C ASP A 53 6.62 10.37 -6.85
N VAL A 54 7.37 9.56 -6.10
CA VAL A 54 7.07 9.18 -4.72
C VAL A 54 8.31 9.25 -3.84
N SER A 55 8.14 9.31 -2.52
CA SER A 55 9.29 9.19 -1.61
C SER A 55 9.84 7.76 -1.59
N VAL A 56 11.12 7.63 -1.23
CA VAL A 56 11.75 6.32 -0.99
C VAL A 56 11.00 5.57 0.12
N ASP A 57 10.50 6.25 1.14
CA ASP A 57 9.70 5.63 2.21
C ASP A 57 8.39 5.01 1.68
N TYR A 58 7.72 5.71 0.76
CA TYR A 58 6.55 5.17 0.07
C TYR A 58 6.93 3.94 -0.77
N LEU A 59 8.03 4.01 -1.54
CA LEU A 59 8.51 2.89 -2.35
C LEU A 59 8.85 1.67 -1.50
N LEU A 60 9.49 1.86 -0.35
CA LEU A 60 9.89 0.81 0.58
C LEU A 60 8.76 0.34 1.50
N ASN A 61 7.54 0.81 1.27
CA ASN A 61 6.38 0.44 2.06
C ASN A 61 6.56 0.71 3.56
N ARG A 62 7.31 1.75 3.92
CA ARG A 62 7.62 2.16 5.32
C ARG A 62 6.55 3.03 5.98
N GLY A 63 5.34 3.07 5.42
CA GLY A 63 4.23 3.84 5.98
C GLY A 63 2.82 3.32 5.68
N MET A 64 2.68 2.24 4.91
CA MET A 64 1.38 1.67 4.53
C MET A 64 1.49 0.15 4.47
N GLU A 65 0.45 -0.58 4.86
CA GLU A 65 0.35 -2.01 4.58
C GLU A 65 -0.53 -2.20 3.35
N LEU A 66 0.04 -2.70 2.25
CA LEU A 66 -0.74 -3.14 1.09
C LEU A 66 -1.21 -4.58 1.26
N HIS A 67 -2.47 -4.83 0.94
CA HIS A 67 -3.11 -6.14 0.89
C HIS A 67 -3.62 -6.41 -0.52
N GLU A 68 -3.45 -7.64 -1.00
CA GLU A 68 -4.01 -8.07 -2.29
C GLU A 68 -5.48 -8.49 -2.07
N VAL A 69 -6.41 -7.75 -2.67
CA VAL A 69 -7.86 -7.97 -2.57
C VAL A 69 -8.42 -7.96 -3.99
N GLY A 70 -8.94 -9.10 -4.46
CA GLY A 70 -9.55 -9.19 -5.80
C GLY A 70 -8.58 -8.93 -6.98
N GLY A 71 -7.27 -9.11 -6.78
CA GLY A 71 -6.24 -8.85 -7.79
C GLY A 71 -5.71 -7.41 -7.83
N GLU A 72 -6.27 -6.53 -6.99
CA GLU A 72 -5.80 -5.17 -6.75
C GLU A 72 -5.03 -5.08 -5.43
N TYR A 73 -4.06 -4.16 -5.36
CA TYR A 73 -3.37 -3.85 -4.12
C TYR A 73 -4.02 -2.65 -3.46
N LYS A 74 -4.50 -2.83 -2.23
CA LYS A 74 -5.20 -1.80 -1.45
C LYS A 74 -4.51 -1.57 -0.12
N THR A 75 -4.45 -0.33 0.35
CA THR A 75 -3.98 -0.01 1.70
C THR A 75 -5.05 -0.37 2.74
N ASN A 76 -4.66 -0.45 4.01
CA ASN A 76 -5.63 -0.51 5.11
C ASN A 76 -6.64 0.65 5.06
N ARG A 77 -6.22 1.85 4.66
CA ARG A 77 -7.12 3.00 4.50
C ARG A 77 -8.15 2.74 3.40
N ASP A 78 -7.73 2.24 2.24
CA ASP A 78 -8.63 1.96 1.11
C ASP A 78 -9.67 0.90 1.50
N ILE A 79 -9.23 -0.18 2.15
CA ILE A 79 -10.10 -1.27 2.59
C ILE A 79 -11.11 -0.79 3.64
N ILE A 80 -10.64 -0.03 4.63
CA ILE A 80 -11.52 0.54 5.67
C ILE A 80 -12.54 1.48 5.02
N PHE A 81 -12.10 2.32 4.10
CA PHE A 81 -12.97 3.27 3.41
C PHE A 81 -14.06 2.56 2.60
N GLU A 82 -13.70 1.57 1.77
CA GLU A 82 -14.66 0.79 0.99
C GLU A 82 -15.71 0.10 1.87
N ARG A 83 -15.29 -0.52 2.98
CA ARG A 83 -16.21 -1.13 3.94
C ARG A 83 -17.12 -0.12 4.60
N LEU A 84 -16.63 1.08 4.93
CA LEU A 84 -17.46 2.15 5.48
C LEU A 84 -18.46 2.68 4.45
N MET A 85 -18.11 2.69 3.16
CA MET A 85 -19.00 3.10 2.08
C MET A 85 -20.17 2.14 1.87
N GLU A 86 -20.04 0.86 2.26
CA GLU A 86 -21.17 -0.09 2.29
C GLU A 86 -22.23 0.30 3.35
N TYR A 87 -21.87 1.14 4.32
CA TYR A 87 -22.77 1.63 5.38
C TYR A 87 -22.70 3.16 5.52
N PRO A 88 -23.24 3.93 4.56
CA PRO A 88 -23.08 5.39 4.49
C PRO A 88 -23.52 6.13 5.76
N GLN A 89 -24.54 5.61 6.45
CA GLN A 89 -25.02 6.16 7.72
C GLN A 89 -23.93 6.11 8.80
N ILE A 90 -23.18 5.01 8.90
CA ILE A 90 -22.09 4.87 9.88
C ILE A 90 -20.98 5.86 9.53
N TYR A 91 -20.63 5.96 8.25
CA TYR A 91 -19.62 6.89 7.78
C TYR A 91 -19.98 8.36 8.12
N MET A 92 -21.22 8.79 7.86
CA MET A 92 -21.67 10.15 8.21
C MET A 92 -21.62 10.41 9.71
N TYR A 93 -22.07 9.46 10.55
CA TYR A 93 -21.96 9.60 12.00
C TYR A 93 -20.50 9.71 12.46
N LEU A 94 -19.59 8.97 11.85
CA LEU A 94 -18.16 9.02 12.19
C LEU A 94 -17.52 10.35 11.81
N LEU A 95 -17.94 10.98 10.72
CA LEU A 95 -17.43 12.30 10.31
C LEU A 95 -17.81 13.41 11.30
N ASP A 96 -19.02 13.35 11.84
CA ASP A 96 -19.53 14.35 12.79
C ASP A 96 -19.13 14.05 14.26
N SER A 97 -18.48 12.90 14.50
CA SER A 97 -18.07 12.46 15.83
C SER A 97 -16.83 13.16 16.35
N LYS A 98 -16.77 13.40 17.67
CA LYS A 98 -15.57 13.91 18.32
C LYS A 98 -14.46 12.84 18.36
N PRO A 99 -13.18 13.23 18.34
CA PRO A 99 -12.07 12.28 18.43
C PRO A 99 -12.15 11.33 19.63
N GLU A 100 -12.68 11.79 20.76
CA GLU A 100 -12.84 10.98 21.98
C GLU A 100 -13.86 9.85 21.78
N ASP A 101 -14.94 10.10 21.05
CA ASP A 101 -15.98 9.11 20.77
C ASP A 101 -15.47 8.04 19.80
N ILE A 102 -14.68 8.45 18.80
CA ILE A 102 -14.00 7.51 17.88
C ILE A 102 -13.02 6.62 18.66
N ARG A 103 -12.27 7.17 19.63
CA ARG A 103 -11.37 6.38 20.48
C ARG A 103 -12.13 5.38 21.35
N ARG A 104 -13.27 5.77 21.92
CA ARG A 104 -14.12 4.86 22.70
C ARG A 104 -14.66 3.73 21.85
N LEU A 105 -15.11 4.03 20.64
CA LEU A 105 -15.55 3.03 19.67
C LEU A 105 -14.42 2.05 19.33
N ALA A 106 -13.20 2.55 19.08
CA ALA A 106 -12.06 1.69 18.81
C ALA A 106 -11.75 0.74 19.98
N GLN A 107 -11.74 1.25 21.22
CA GLN A 107 -11.54 0.43 22.43
C GLN A 107 -12.62 -0.63 22.59
N PHE A 108 -13.88 -0.27 22.34
CA PHE A 108 -15.00 -1.20 22.38
C PHE A 108 -14.81 -2.33 21.37
N LEU A 109 -14.54 -2.01 20.10
CA LEU A 109 -14.31 -3.02 19.04
C LEU A 109 -13.14 -3.95 19.37
N SER A 110 -12.03 -3.42 19.89
CA SER A 110 -10.89 -4.24 20.34
C SER A 110 -11.25 -5.17 21.51
N SER A 111 -12.16 -4.77 22.39
CA SER A 111 -12.62 -5.61 23.51
C SER A 111 -13.53 -6.76 23.06
N VAL A 112 -14.25 -6.57 21.95
CA VAL A 112 -15.14 -7.59 21.36
C VAL A 112 -14.33 -8.64 20.61
N GLN A 113 -13.27 -8.24 19.90
CA GLN A 113 -12.41 -9.15 19.13
C GLN A 113 -11.55 -10.09 19.99
N ASN A 114 -11.24 -9.72 21.25
CA ASN A 114 -10.40 -10.51 22.16
C ASN A 114 -11.20 -11.50 23.05
N LYS A 115 -12.53 -11.60 22.85
CA LYS A 115 -13.40 -12.49 23.64
C LYS A 115 -13.83 -13.78 22.91
N GLY A 116 -13.17 -14.11 21.81
CA GLY A 116 -13.38 -15.34 21.03
C GLY A 116 -12.25 -16.34 21.24
#